data_AF-A0A2D6IV28-F1
#
_entry.id   AF-A0A2D6IV28-F1
#
_cell.length_a   1.000
_cell.length_b   1.000
_cell.length_c   1.000
_cell.angle_alpha   90.00
_cell.angle_beta   90.00
_cell.angle_gamma   90.00
#
_symmetry.space_group_name_H-M   'P 1'
#
loop_
_entity.id
_entity.type
_entity.pdbx_description
1 polymer ?
#
loop_
_entity_poly.entity_id
_entity_poly.type
_entity_poly.pdbx_seq_one_letter_code
_entity_poly.pdbx_strand_id
1 'polypeptide(L)'
;MRIVLATALILLLIWPVVLQAETHSPGAIFDVESATQAYLNRLDSEQSAASDAYYEGGYWVNLWGFLYGLMVAWILLKFRISTKMRDLGERLGRIGFIWAIAYVMQYLVVVFVLSLPFVIYRDFVREHDYGLSNLTFMGWFNEQLIGLGVGLVLGGLGIALIYLLIRKLPKT
;
A
#
# COMPACT_ATOMS: atom_id res chain seq x y z
N MET A 1 7.05 29.32 9.19
CA MET A 1 7.10 29.26 10.67
C MET A 1 5.79 28.80 11.34
N ARG A 2 4.61 29.04 10.75
CA ARG A 2 3.30 28.65 11.35
C ARG A 2 2.97 27.15 11.26
N ILE A 3 3.52 26.44 10.26
CA ILE A 3 3.28 25.00 10.06
C ILE A 3 4.09 24.14 11.03
N VAL A 4 5.34 24.54 11.32
CA VAL A 4 6.22 23.84 12.29
C VAL A 4 5.66 23.93 13.72
N LEU A 5 5.01 25.06 14.05
CA LEU A 5 4.33 25.25 15.34
C LEU A 5 3.08 24.36 15.47
N ALA A 6 2.33 24.13 14.38
CA ALA A 6 1.15 23.25 14.41
C ALA A 6 1.55 21.77 14.56
N THR A 7 2.63 21.33 13.91
CA THR A 7 3.16 19.96 14.09
C THR A 7 3.76 19.74 15.48
N ALA A 8 4.41 20.76 16.06
CA ALA A 8 4.91 20.69 17.43
C ALA A 8 3.77 20.65 18.46
N LEU A 9 2.67 21.38 18.22
CA LEU A 9 1.50 21.38 19.09
C LEU A 9 0.76 20.04 19.07
N ILE A 10 0.67 19.38 17.90
CA ILE A 10 0.08 18.05 17.76
C ILE A 10 0.93 16.99 18.48
N LEU A 11 2.27 17.07 18.37
CA LEU A 11 3.17 16.18 19.12
C LEU A 11 3.12 16.41 20.64
N LEU A 12 2.93 17.66 21.09
CA LEU A 12 2.77 18.01 22.51
C LEU A 12 1.41 17.62 23.10
N LEU A 13 0.36 17.57 22.27
CA LEU A 13 -0.97 17.09 22.66
C LEU A 13 -1.06 15.57 22.79
N ILE A 14 -0.21 14.83 22.07
CA ILE A 14 -0.14 13.36 22.12
C ILE A 14 0.85 12.88 23.20
N TRP A 15 1.81 13.71 23.61
CA TRP A 15 2.79 13.40 24.66
C TRP A 15 2.18 12.93 26.00
N PRO A 16 1.13 13.57 26.56
CA PRO A 16 0.50 13.07 27.79
C PRO A 16 -0.26 11.76 27.58
N VAL A 17 -0.74 11.46 26.37
CA VAL A 17 -1.39 10.18 26.03
C VAL A 17 -0.37 9.04 25.98
N VAL A 18 0.84 9.31 25.50
CA VAL A 18 1.96 8.35 25.49
C VAL A 18 2.50 8.10 26.91
N LEU A 19 2.45 9.10 27.80
CA LEU A 19 2.83 8.95 29.22
C LEU A 19 1.71 8.37 30.12
N GLN A 20 0.45 8.38 29.65
CA GLN A 20 -0.71 7.71 30.28
C GLN A 20 -0.84 6.23 29.88
N ALA A 21 0.18 5.65 29.25
CA ALA A 21 0.42 4.22 29.36
C ALA A 21 0.77 3.90 30.82
N GLU A 22 -0.24 3.95 31.68
CA GLU A 22 -0.13 3.53 33.06
C GLU A 22 0.41 2.11 33.07
N THR A 23 1.53 1.92 33.76
CA THR A 23 1.93 0.64 34.32
C THR A 23 0.80 0.19 35.24
N HIS A 24 -0.17 -0.52 34.69
CA HIS A 24 -1.22 -1.17 35.45
C HIS A 24 -0.54 -2.29 36.27
N SER A 25 -0.21 -2.01 37.53
CA SER A 25 0.04 -3.05 38.53
C SER A 25 -1.32 -3.46 39.12
N PRO A 26 -1.88 -4.63 38.80
CA PRO A 26 -3.18 -5.03 39.34
C PRO A 26 -2.97 -5.65 40.72
N GLY A 27 -3.80 -5.29 41.70
CA GLY A 27 -3.98 -6.12 42.89
C GLY A 27 -4.30 -7.57 42.46
N ALA A 28 -3.58 -8.55 43.01
CA ALA A 28 -3.59 -9.94 42.55
C ALA A 28 -3.50 -10.08 41.01
N ILE A 29 -2.51 -9.37 40.44
CA ILE A 29 -1.94 -9.38 39.09
C ILE A 29 -2.62 -10.38 38.14
N PHE A 30 -3.60 -9.92 37.35
CA PHE A 30 -3.98 -10.61 36.13
C PHE A 30 -2.75 -10.61 35.20
N ASP A 31 -2.05 -11.73 35.19
CA ASP A 31 -0.88 -11.90 34.35
C ASP A 31 -1.34 -12.16 32.91
N VAL A 32 -1.25 -11.10 32.10
CA VAL A 32 -1.59 -11.11 30.67
C VAL A 32 -0.85 -12.22 29.95
N GLU A 33 0.42 -12.46 30.30
CA GLU A 33 1.24 -13.49 29.66
C GLU A 33 0.67 -14.89 29.95
N SER A 34 0.37 -15.21 31.22
CA SER A 34 -0.27 -16.48 31.58
C SER A 34 -1.64 -16.67 30.93
N ALA A 35 -2.45 -15.60 30.82
CA ALA A 35 -3.78 -15.66 30.22
C ALA A 35 -3.71 -15.87 28.70
N THR A 36 -2.76 -15.20 28.03
CA THR A 36 -2.47 -15.41 26.61
C THR A 36 -1.93 -16.81 26.37
N GLN A 37 -0.98 -17.30 27.18
CA GLN A 37 -0.46 -18.65 27.04
C GLN A 37 -1.55 -19.71 27.27
N ALA A 38 -2.42 -19.51 28.26
CA ALA A 38 -3.57 -20.38 28.50
C ALA A 38 -4.57 -20.38 27.33
N TYR A 39 -4.67 -19.29 26.58
CA TYR A 39 -5.46 -19.23 25.34
C TYR A 39 -4.73 -19.92 24.17
N LEU A 40 -3.44 -19.63 23.96
CA LEU A 40 -2.62 -20.24 22.92
C LEU A 40 -2.53 -21.77 23.09
N ASN A 41 -2.48 -22.26 24.33
CA ASN A 41 -2.51 -23.69 24.64
C ASN A 41 -3.85 -24.36 24.25
N ARG A 42 -4.89 -23.60 23.89
CA ARG A 42 -6.15 -24.14 23.33
C ARG A 42 -6.11 -24.29 21.81
N LEU A 43 -5.15 -23.65 21.14
CA LEU A 43 -4.98 -23.78 19.70
C LEU A 43 -4.44 -25.16 19.39
N ASP A 44 -4.99 -25.77 18.34
CA ASP A 44 -4.45 -27.03 17.86
C ASP A 44 -3.05 -26.83 17.25
N SER A 45 -2.17 -27.82 17.43
CA SER A 45 -0.78 -27.74 16.97
C SER A 45 -0.65 -27.53 15.46
N GLU A 46 -1.61 -28.03 14.68
CA GLU A 46 -1.66 -27.84 13.23
C GLU A 46 -1.97 -26.37 12.86
N GLN A 47 -2.87 -25.72 13.59
CA GLN A 47 -3.26 -24.32 13.36
C GLN A 47 -2.12 -23.36 13.67
N SER A 48 -1.40 -23.59 14.77
CA SER A 48 -0.22 -22.79 15.13
C SER A 48 0.88 -22.94 14.08
N ALA A 49 1.17 -24.16 13.62
CA ALA A 49 2.19 -24.40 12.59
C ALA A 49 1.83 -23.73 11.25
N ALA A 50 0.55 -23.76 10.85
CA ALA A 50 0.09 -23.08 9.63
C ALA A 50 0.19 -21.55 9.75
N SER A 51 -0.13 -21.00 10.92
CA SER A 51 0.04 -19.57 11.22
C SER A 51 1.50 -19.15 11.13
N ASP A 52 2.40 -19.91 11.76
CA ASP A 52 3.83 -19.63 11.76
C ASP A 52 4.40 -19.70 10.33
N ALA A 53 4.05 -20.74 9.57
CA ALA A 53 4.45 -20.88 8.17
C ALA A 53 3.96 -19.71 7.29
N TYR A 54 2.72 -19.26 7.50
CA TYR A 54 2.19 -18.08 6.82
C TYR A 54 2.98 -16.82 7.18
N TYR A 55 3.22 -16.59 8.48
CA TYR A 55 3.93 -15.41 8.97
C TYR A 55 5.37 -15.36 8.48
N GLU A 56 6.13 -16.44 8.68
CA GLU A 56 7.53 -16.53 8.27
C GLU A 56 7.67 -16.47 6.74
N GLY A 57 6.77 -17.13 6.01
CA GLY A 57 6.69 -17.03 4.55
C GLY A 57 6.48 -15.58 4.08
N GLY A 58 5.82 -14.75 4.90
CA GLY A 58 5.61 -13.33 4.64
C GLY A 58 6.90 -12.53 4.46
N TYR A 59 7.98 -12.87 5.16
CA TYR A 59 9.29 -12.20 5.00
C TYR A 59 9.86 -12.41 3.59
N TRP A 60 9.78 -13.63 3.09
CA TRP A 60 10.22 -13.97 1.74
C TRP A 60 9.35 -13.31 0.68
N VAL A 61 8.03 -13.30 0.87
CA VAL A 61 7.10 -12.59 -0.01
C VAL A 61 7.42 -11.11 -0.08
N ASN A 62 7.75 -10.46 1.04
CA ASN A 62 8.14 -9.05 1.06
C ASN A 62 9.45 -8.81 0.29
N LEU A 63 10.46 -9.67 0.48
CA LEU A 63 11.72 -9.58 -0.26
C LEU A 63 11.48 -9.72 -1.77
N TRP A 64 10.75 -10.75 -2.18
CA TRP A 64 10.44 -10.97 -3.59
C TRP A 64 9.58 -9.86 -4.17
N GLY A 65 8.65 -9.29 -3.39
CA GLY A 65 7.86 -8.13 -3.78
C GLY A 65 8.72 -6.90 -4.03
N PHE A 66 9.73 -6.67 -3.19
CA PHE A 66 10.72 -5.61 -3.41
C PHE A 66 11.53 -5.84 -4.70
N LEU A 67 12.07 -7.05 -4.90
CA LEU A 67 12.84 -7.39 -6.11
C LEU A 67 11.98 -7.29 -7.38
N TYR A 68 10.73 -7.73 -7.31
CA TYR A 68 9.77 -7.61 -8.40
C TYR A 68 9.47 -6.13 -8.70
N GLY A 69 9.29 -5.29 -7.69
CA GLY A 69 9.15 -3.85 -7.84
C GLY A 69 10.35 -3.20 -8.55
N LEU A 70 11.58 -3.60 -8.18
CA LEU A 70 12.79 -3.15 -8.87
C LEU A 70 12.82 -3.61 -10.33
N MET A 71 12.41 -4.85 -10.60
CA MET A 71 12.30 -5.36 -11.97
C MET A 71 11.29 -4.54 -12.79
N VAL A 72 10.12 -4.24 -12.25
CA VAL A 72 9.11 -3.39 -12.91
C VAL A 72 9.66 -2.00 -13.19
N ALA A 73 10.31 -1.36 -12.22
CA ALA A 73 10.95 -0.07 -12.41
C ALA A 73 12.05 -0.11 -13.49
N TRP A 74 12.87 -1.15 -13.48
CA TRP A 74 13.90 -1.37 -14.49
C TRP A 74 13.31 -1.56 -15.90
N ILE A 75 12.21 -2.32 -16.04
CA ILE A 75 11.48 -2.48 -17.31
C ILE A 75 11.00 -1.11 -17.81
N LEU A 76 10.33 -0.32 -16.96
CA LEU A 76 9.84 1.00 -17.32
C LEU A 76 10.96 1.93 -17.82
N LEU A 77 12.11 1.89 -17.16
CA LEU A 77 13.28 2.70 -17.50
C LEU A 77 13.96 2.22 -18.79
N LYS A 78 14.26 0.91 -18.88
CA LYS A 78 14.98 0.31 -20.01
C LYS A 78 14.24 0.49 -21.33
N PHE A 79 12.92 0.29 -21.32
CA PHE A 79 12.10 0.44 -22.52
C PHE A 79 11.63 1.87 -22.76
N ARG A 80 12.04 2.82 -21.90
CA ARG A 80 11.64 4.23 -21.94
C ARG A 80 10.12 4.38 -22.03
N ILE A 81 9.38 3.53 -21.34
CA ILE A 81 7.93 3.50 -21.42
C ILE A 81 7.35 4.84 -20.96
N SER A 82 7.94 5.44 -19.92
CA SER A 82 7.55 6.76 -19.43
C SER A 82 7.70 7.88 -20.47
N THR A 83 8.71 7.83 -21.36
CA THR A 83 8.81 8.85 -22.42
C THR A 83 7.70 8.66 -23.45
N LYS A 84 7.40 7.41 -23.83
CA LYS A 84 6.28 7.12 -24.74
C LYS A 84 4.92 7.56 -24.17
N MET A 85 4.69 7.33 -22.87
CA MET A 85 3.48 7.78 -22.18
C MET A 85 3.35 9.30 -22.19
N ARG A 86 4.47 10.00 -21.96
CA ARG A 86 4.52 11.46 -22.03
C ARG A 86 4.23 11.95 -23.44
N ASP A 87 4.90 11.39 -24.45
CA ASP A 87 4.73 11.79 -25.85
C ASP A 87 3.27 11.56 -26.32
N LEU A 88 2.64 10.46 -25.88
CA LEU A 88 1.22 10.20 -26.10
C LEU A 88 0.33 11.23 -25.40
N GLY A 89 0.63 11.57 -24.14
CA GLY A 89 -0.10 12.59 -23.38
C GLY A 89 0.01 13.98 -23.99
N GLU A 90 1.18 14.36 -24.53
CA GLU A 90 1.39 15.63 -25.22
C GLU A 90 0.56 15.74 -26.51
N ARG A 91 0.25 14.62 -27.17
CA ARG A 91 -0.67 14.60 -28.32
C ARG A 91 -2.14 14.81 -27.93
N LEU A 92 -2.53 14.49 -26.70
CA LEU A 92 -3.92 14.57 -26.24
C LEU A 92 -4.35 16.00 -25.83
N GLY A 93 -3.43 16.93 -25.56
CA GLY A 93 -3.83 18.31 -25.29
C GLY A 93 -2.70 19.29 -24.96
N ARG A 94 -2.89 20.55 -25.40
CA ARG A 94 -2.01 21.69 -25.09
C ARG A 94 -2.15 22.22 -23.65
N ILE A 95 -3.12 21.73 -22.88
CA ILE A 95 -3.43 22.21 -21.53
C ILE A 95 -2.69 21.35 -20.51
N GLY A 96 -1.85 22.00 -19.70
CA GLY A 96 -0.83 21.24 -18.97
C GLY A 96 -1.33 20.24 -17.92
N PHE A 97 -2.49 20.47 -17.32
CA PHE A 97 -3.03 19.51 -16.35
C PHE A 97 -3.59 18.24 -17.04
N ILE A 98 -4.03 18.33 -18.31
CA ILE A 98 -4.58 17.20 -19.06
C ILE A 98 -3.48 16.19 -19.37
N TRP A 99 -2.29 16.64 -19.78
CA TRP A 99 -1.15 15.73 -19.98
C TRP A 99 -0.83 14.99 -18.67
N ALA A 100 -0.86 15.70 -17.54
CA ALA A 100 -0.48 15.15 -16.24
C ALA A 100 -1.45 14.04 -15.79
N ILE A 101 -2.76 14.26 -15.95
CA ILE A 101 -3.78 13.24 -15.70
C ILE A 101 -3.60 12.06 -16.65
N ALA A 102 -3.46 12.30 -17.96
CA ALA A 102 -3.30 11.25 -18.96
C ALA A 102 -2.05 10.40 -18.70
N TYR A 103 -0.94 11.02 -18.28
CA TYR A 103 0.28 10.33 -17.91
C TYR A 103 0.07 9.43 -16.68
N VAL A 104 -0.53 9.95 -15.60
CA VAL A 104 -0.76 9.18 -14.38
C VAL A 104 -1.70 8.01 -14.64
N MET A 105 -2.76 8.20 -15.45
CA MET A 105 -3.65 7.10 -15.81
C MET A 105 -2.93 5.98 -16.57
N GLN A 106 -2.13 6.34 -17.59
CA GLN A 106 -1.32 5.36 -18.32
C GLN A 106 -0.31 4.64 -17.42
N TYR A 107 0.36 5.40 -16.55
CA TYR A 107 1.32 4.85 -15.60
C TYR A 107 0.66 3.83 -14.66
N LEU A 108 -0.49 4.16 -14.08
CA LEU A 108 -1.22 3.26 -13.19
C LEU A 108 -1.65 1.97 -13.90
N VAL A 109 -2.17 2.07 -15.13
CA VAL A 109 -2.56 0.90 -15.92
C VAL A 109 -1.36 0.01 -16.23
N VAL A 110 -0.23 0.59 -16.64
CA VAL A 110 0.96 -0.20 -16.96
C VAL A 110 1.55 -0.85 -15.72
N VAL A 111 1.65 -0.14 -14.60
CA VAL A 111 2.13 -0.71 -13.32
C VAL A 111 1.18 -1.80 -12.83
N PHE A 112 -0.14 -1.62 -12.97
CA PHE A 112 -1.13 -2.64 -12.65
C PHE A 112 -0.87 -3.92 -13.44
N VAL A 113 -0.76 -3.83 -14.77
CA VAL A 113 -0.53 -4.98 -15.65
C VAL A 113 0.81 -5.65 -15.34
N LEU A 114 1.88 -4.88 -15.16
CA LEU A 114 3.20 -5.43 -14.89
C LEU A 114 3.30 -6.07 -13.49
N SER A 115 2.56 -5.54 -12.51
CA SER A 115 2.51 -6.08 -11.14
C SER A 115 1.59 -7.29 -11.00
N LEU A 116 0.66 -7.46 -11.96
CA LEU A 116 -0.41 -8.44 -11.89
C LEU A 116 0.05 -9.88 -11.62
N PRO A 117 1.12 -10.40 -12.27
CA PRO A 117 1.58 -11.77 -12.01
C PRO A 117 1.99 -12.00 -10.55
N PHE A 118 2.70 -11.04 -9.95
CA PHE A 118 3.12 -11.12 -8.55
C PHE A 118 1.93 -10.95 -7.60
N VAL A 119 1.00 -10.05 -7.93
CA VAL A 119 -0.23 -9.81 -7.16
C VAL A 119 -1.14 -11.05 -7.18
N ILE A 120 -1.28 -11.75 -8.30
CA ILE A 120 -2.00 -13.05 -8.35
C ILE A 120 -1.37 -14.04 -7.37
N TYR A 121 -0.04 -14.18 -7.41
CA TYR A 121 0.62 -15.12 -6.51
C TYR A 121 0.40 -14.76 -5.04
N ARG A 122 0.64 -13.49 -4.68
CA ARG A 122 0.62 -13.02 -3.29
C ARG A 122 -0.79 -12.95 -2.69
N ASP A 123 -1.74 -12.38 -3.43
CA ASP A 123 -3.05 -11.97 -2.92
C ASP A 123 -4.17 -12.94 -3.35
N PHE A 124 -3.91 -13.85 -4.28
CA PHE A 124 -4.88 -14.88 -4.67
C PHE A 124 -4.38 -16.28 -4.32
N VAL A 125 -3.30 -16.74 -4.94
CA VAL A 125 -2.81 -18.12 -4.77
C VAL A 125 -2.44 -18.39 -3.31
N ARG A 126 -1.55 -17.57 -2.75
CA ARG A 126 -1.09 -17.74 -1.37
C ARG A 126 -2.22 -17.54 -0.35
N GLU A 127 -3.21 -16.70 -0.61
CA GLU A 127 -4.34 -16.57 0.32
C GLU A 127 -5.26 -17.81 0.27
N HIS A 128 -5.42 -18.43 -0.89
CA HIS A 128 -6.21 -19.67 -1.03
C HIS A 128 -5.48 -20.88 -0.45
N ASP A 129 -4.16 -20.97 -0.61
CA ASP A 129 -3.34 -22.05 -0.05
C ASP A 129 -3.47 -22.14 1.48
N TYR A 130 -3.70 -21.00 2.15
CA TYR A 130 -3.88 -20.91 3.60
C TYR A 130 -5.35 -20.75 4.03
N GLY A 131 -6.31 -20.86 3.09
CA GLY A 131 -7.74 -20.75 3.39
C GLY A 131 -8.19 -19.37 3.90
N LEU A 132 -7.41 -18.32 3.62
CA LEU A 132 -7.68 -16.94 4.06
C LEU A 132 -8.63 -16.20 3.12
N SER A 133 -8.77 -16.66 1.88
CA SER A 133 -9.67 -16.09 0.88
C SER A 133 -10.68 -17.11 0.40
N ASN A 134 -11.94 -16.66 0.26
CA ASN A 134 -13.04 -17.44 -0.29
C ASN A 134 -13.53 -16.88 -1.64
N LEU A 135 -12.80 -15.92 -2.22
CA LEU A 135 -13.18 -15.27 -3.47
C LEU A 135 -12.82 -16.15 -4.67
N THR A 136 -13.75 -16.32 -5.62
CA THR A 136 -13.36 -16.89 -6.92
C THR A 136 -12.35 -15.98 -7.62
N PHE A 137 -11.57 -16.52 -8.56
CA PHE A 137 -10.60 -15.72 -9.33
C PHE A 137 -11.24 -14.49 -9.97
N MET A 138 -12.45 -14.63 -10.54
CA MET A 138 -13.17 -13.51 -11.14
C MET A 138 -13.65 -12.48 -10.10
N GLY A 139 -14.08 -12.95 -8.92
CA GLY A 139 -14.45 -12.05 -7.81
C GLY A 139 -13.25 -11.24 -7.33
N TRP A 140 -12.13 -11.91 -7.06
CA TRP A 140 -10.88 -11.26 -6.67
C TRP A 140 -10.36 -10.30 -7.76
N PHE A 141 -10.39 -10.72 -9.03
CA PHE A 141 -9.94 -9.87 -10.13
C PHE A 141 -10.83 -8.61 -10.29
N ASN A 142 -12.13 -8.73 -10.02
CA ASN A 142 -13.02 -7.59 -10.00
C ASN A 142 -12.66 -6.59 -8.89
N GLU A 143 -12.26 -7.06 -7.70
CA GLU A 143 -11.73 -6.18 -6.64
C GLU A 143 -10.45 -5.45 -7.11
N GLN A 144 -9.57 -6.13 -7.83
CA GLN A 144 -8.39 -5.50 -8.43
C GLN A 144 -8.76 -4.41 -9.45
N LEU A 145 -9.80 -4.64 -10.27
CA LEU A 145 -10.30 -3.64 -11.23
C LEU A 145 -10.99 -2.45 -10.54
N ILE A 146 -11.75 -2.68 -9.47
CA ILE A 146 -12.33 -1.62 -8.65
C ILE A 146 -11.21 -0.78 -8.04
N GLY A 147 -10.19 -1.42 -7.46
CA GLY A 147 -9.00 -0.75 -6.93
C GLY A 147 -8.27 0.09 -7.98
N LEU A 148 -8.09 -0.45 -9.19
CA LEU A 148 -7.55 0.30 -10.32
C LEU A 148 -8.43 1.51 -10.66
N GLY A 149 -9.75 1.33 -10.77
CA GLY A 149 -10.69 2.42 -11.05
C GLY A 149 -10.64 3.55 -10.02
N VAL A 150 -10.63 3.20 -8.73
CA VAL A 150 -10.45 4.15 -7.62
C VAL A 150 -9.10 4.86 -7.73
N GLY A 151 -8.03 4.11 -7.99
CA GLY A 151 -6.68 4.65 -8.18
C GLY A 151 -6.58 5.63 -9.36
N LEU A 152 -7.26 5.35 -10.47
CA LEU A 152 -7.31 6.24 -11.63
C LEU A 152 -8.03 7.55 -11.30
N VAL A 153 -9.15 7.50 -10.59
CA VAL A 153 -9.90 8.69 -10.17
C VAL A 153 -9.10 9.52 -9.17
N LEU A 154 -8.65 8.90 -8.08
CA LEU A 154 -7.90 9.60 -7.03
C LEU A 154 -6.53 10.08 -7.52
N GLY A 155 -5.81 9.26 -8.30
CA GLY A 155 -4.53 9.62 -8.89
C GLY A 155 -4.66 10.77 -9.88
N GLY A 156 -5.70 10.74 -10.73
CA GLY A 156 -6.03 11.83 -11.65
C GLY A 156 -6.35 13.14 -10.93
N LEU A 157 -7.21 13.11 -9.92
CA LEU A 157 -7.53 14.28 -9.11
C LEU A 157 -6.32 14.80 -8.33
N GLY A 158 -5.53 13.89 -7.75
CA GLY A 158 -4.32 14.21 -7.00
C GLY A 158 -3.29 14.92 -7.87
N ILE A 159 -2.99 14.39 -9.06
CA ILE A 159 -2.01 15.03 -9.96
C ILE A 159 -2.53 16.36 -10.50
N ALA A 160 -3.83 16.47 -10.77
CA ALA A 160 -4.44 17.73 -11.18
C ALA A 160 -4.28 18.80 -10.09
N LEU A 161 -4.54 18.45 -8.82
CA LEU A 161 -4.36 19.34 -7.69
C LEU A 161 -2.91 19.77 -7.53
N ILE A 162 -1.96 18.82 -7.56
CA ILE A 162 -0.52 19.11 -7.47
C ILE A 162 -0.09 20.04 -8.60
N TYR A 163 -0.53 19.78 -9.84
CA TYR A 163 -0.22 20.63 -10.98
C TYR A 163 -0.75 22.07 -10.78
N LEU A 164 -1.99 22.22 -10.30
CA LEU A 164 -2.58 23.53 -10.02
C LEU A 164 -1.83 24.28 -8.90
N LEU A 165 -1.39 23.58 -7.86
CA LEU A 165 -0.57 24.15 -6.79
C LEU A 165 0.78 24.63 -7.31
N ILE A 166 1.48 23.79 -8.09
CA ILE A 166 2.77 24.13 -8.70
C ILE A 166 2.63 25.36 -9.61
N ARG A 167 1.56 25.43 -10.40
CA ARG A 167 1.31 26.58 -11.29
C ARG A 167 1.11 27.90 -10.54
N LYS A 168 0.64 27.86 -9.30
CA LYS A 168 0.44 29.05 -8.45
C LYS A 168 1.71 29.50 -7.72
N LEU A 169 2.76 28.68 -7.67
CA LEU A 169 4.01 29.06 -7.04
C LEU A 169 4.79 30.04 -7.93
N PRO A 170 5.41 31.09 -7.34
CA PRO A 170 6.24 32.01 -8.09
C PRO A 170 7.44 31.26 -8.69
N LYS A 171 7.74 31.55 -9.96
CA LYS A 171 8.94 31.06 -10.63
C LYS A 171 10.13 31.86 -10.10
N THR A 172 10.90 31.29 -9.19
CA THR A 172 12.21 31.81 -8.78
C THR A 172 13.28 31.44 -9.78
#